data_AF-A0A951C0A4-F1
#
_entry.id   AF-A0A951C0A4-F1
#
_cell.length_a   1.000
_cell.length_b   1.000
_cell.length_c   1.000
_cell.angle_alpha   90.00
_cell.angle_beta   90.00
_cell.angle_gamma   90.00
#
_symmetry.space_group_name_H-M   'P 1'
#
loop_
_entity.id
_entity.type
_entity.pdbx_description
1 polymer ?
#
loop_
_entity_poly.entity_id
_entity_poly.type
_entity_poly.pdbx_seq_one_letter_code
_entity_poly.pdbx_strand_id
1 'polypeptide(L)'
;MNCDAVLNSIPLYFYGELAPTEEDELEEHLHACPDCALEMERQRALAAALSGRQIEPSAAFLDHCRQDLMGTILGRGHQLAIAPARLDVAGASHLATGHHWAASQGRPGPWRLFLDAMAETFSGFERLRLPLGAAAMVALGFFSARVTTTHSPTTAEAVFPTVRSIQPDGSGRVQISVDETSRRLVTGRMDDEKIQQLLLAAARGDNPAARLESLGVLKDRADSSPVRDALLNAVAHDPNPGVRLAALEGLKPLSGDQDVRKVLAQVLLADDNPAIRMQVVDLLTTHRDDAIVGVLQDLMQKENNNYVRMKSEQALKAMNASVGTF
;
A
#
# COMPACT_ATOMS: atom_id res chain seq x y z
N MET A 1 24.31 34.71 -20.30
CA MET A 1 25.20 33.88 -19.45
C MET A 1 26.62 33.77 -20.03
N ASN A 2 27.61 33.40 -19.19
CA ASN A 2 28.95 33.00 -19.64
C ASN A 2 29.04 31.47 -19.82
N CYS A 3 30.09 30.97 -20.47
CA CYS A 3 30.23 29.54 -20.77
C CYS A 3 30.29 28.68 -19.50
N ASP A 4 30.97 29.12 -18.43
CA ASP A 4 31.07 28.34 -17.18
C ASP A 4 29.72 28.17 -16.49
N ALA A 5 28.87 29.19 -16.50
CA ALA A 5 27.49 29.09 -15.98
C ALA A 5 26.67 28.10 -16.82
N VAL A 6 26.79 28.18 -18.14
CA VAL A 6 26.09 27.29 -19.08
C VAL A 6 26.47 25.83 -18.88
N LEU A 7 27.77 25.53 -18.69
CA LEU A 7 28.24 24.17 -18.41
C LEU A 7 27.61 23.58 -17.13
N ASN A 8 27.39 24.39 -16.10
CA ASN A 8 26.74 23.94 -14.86
C ASN A 8 25.22 23.82 -15.01
N SER A 9 24.59 24.60 -15.90
CA SER A 9 23.16 24.58 -16.13
C SER A 9 22.72 23.44 -17.06
N ILE A 10 23.59 22.92 -17.94
CA ILE A 10 23.26 21.83 -18.87
C ILE A 10 22.66 20.59 -18.17
N PRO A 11 23.24 20.04 -17.07
CA PRO A 11 22.64 18.91 -16.37
C PRO A 11 21.25 19.24 -15.79
N LEU A 12 21.09 20.43 -15.21
CA LEU A 12 19.83 20.88 -14.60
C LEU A 12 18.72 21.03 -15.64
N TYR A 13 19.07 21.52 -16.84
CA TYR A 13 18.16 21.58 -17.98
C TYR A 13 17.62 20.20 -18.37
N PHE A 14 18.49 19.17 -18.41
CA PHE A 14 18.06 17.80 -18.75
C PHE A 14 17.09 17.18 -17.73
N TYR A 15 17.20 17.56 -16.46
CA TYR A 15 16.31 17.07 -15.40
C TYR A 15 15.09 17.97 -15.17
N GLY A 16 14.95 19.07 -15.93
CA GLY A 16 13.85 20.03 -15.77
C GLY A 16 13.89 20.78 -14.44
N GLU A 17 15.11 20.99 -13.91
CA GLU A 17 15.33 21.66 -12.61
C GLU A 17 15.68 23.14 -12.75
N LEU A 18 15.76 23.66 -13.99
CA LEU A 18 15.97 25.09 -14.23
C LEU A 18 14.65 25.87 -14.16
N ALA A 19 14.73 27.11 -13.68
CA ALA A 19 13.59 28.02 -13.79
C ALA A 19 13.39 28.43 -15.27
N PRO A 20 12.16 28.75 -15.73
CA PRO A 20 11.90 29.10 -17.13
C PRO A 20 12.77 30.23 -17.68
N THR A 21 13.10 31.22 -16.84
CA THR A 21 13.98 32.33 -17.23
C THR A 21 15.44 31.88 -17.45
N GLU A 22 15.90 30.89 -16.70
CA GLU A 22 17.25 30.33 -16.83
C GLU A 22 17.35 29.37 -18.03
N GLU A 23 16.26 28.69 -18.36
CA GLU A 23 16.12 27.91 -19.58
C GLU A 23 16.24 28.81 -20.82
N ASP A 24 15.50 29.91 -20.87
CA ASP A 24 15.56 30.88 -21.97
C ASP A 24 17.00 31.45 -22.15
N GLU A 25 17.65 31.83 -21.04
CA GLU A 25 19.02 32.35 -21.06
C GLU A 25 20.06 31.30 -21.52
N LEU A 26 19.84 30.04 -21.16
CA LEU A 26 20.66 28.91 -21.58
C LEU A 26 20.48 28.65 -23.08
N GLU A 27 19.24 28.58 -23.56
CA GLU A 27 18.92 28.34 -24.97
C GLU A 27 19.46 29.45 -25.87
N GLU A 28 19.33 30.71 -25.45
CA GLU A 28 19.91 31.85 -26.16
C GLU A 28 21.44 31.74 -26.26
N HIS A 29 22.11 31.32 -25.17
CA HIS A 29 23.56 31.11 -25.20
C HIS A 29 23.96 29.93 -26.08
N LEU A 30 23.23 28.81 -26.03
CA LEU A 30 23.49 27.63 -26.87
C LEU A 30 23.33 27.94 -28.36
N HIS A 31 22.43 28.87 -28.72
CA HIS A 31 22.33 29.37 -30.09
C HIS A 31 23.52 30.24 -30.53
N ALA A 32 24.11 30.99 -29.60
CA ALA A 32 25.21 31.91 -29.89
C ALA A 32 26.62 31.28 -29.75
N CYS A 33 26.77 30.18 -29.00
CA CYS A 33 28.05 29.61 -28.64
C CYS A 33 28.20 28.14 -29.12
N PRO A 34 29.01 27.88 -30.17
CA PRO A 34 29.15 26.54 -30.73
C PRO A 34 29.84 25.54 -29.79
N ASP A 35 30.75 26.00 -28.92
CA ASP A 35 31.46 25.14 -27.97
C ASP A 35 30.50 24.60 -26.88
N CYS A 36 29.59 25.45 -26.39
CA CYS A 36 28.57 25.04 -25.42
C CYS A 36 27.51 24.13 -26.06
N ALA A 37 27.15 24.38 -27.33
CA ALA A 37 26.27 23.49 -28.08
C ALA A 37 26.88 22.09 -28.26
N LEU A 38 28.20 22.00 -28.48
CA LEU A 38 28.90 20.72 -28.56
C LEU A 38 28.88 19.96 -27.23
N GLU A 39 29.06 20.66 -26.10
CA GLU A 39 28.96 20.03 -24.79
C GLU A 39 27.54 19.51 -24.51
N MET A 40 26.52 20.29 -24.87
CA MET A 40 25.12 19.88 -24.75
C MET A 40 24.83 18.57 -25.52
N GLU A 41 25.38 18.44 -26.73
CA GLU A 41 25.24 17.22 -27.53
C GLU A 41 26.03 16.04 -26.94
N ARG A 42 27.21 16.30 -26.33
CA ARG A 42 27.99 15.27 -25.62
C ARG A 42 27.21 14.69 -24.43
N GLN A 43 26.54 15.55 -23.66
CA GLN A 43 25.70 15.14 -22.53
C GLN A 43 24.47 14.35 -23.02
N ARG A 44 23.83 14.80 -24.11
CA ARG A 44 22.72 14.07 -24.75
C ARG A 44 23.12 12.66 -25.17
N ALA A 45 24.28 12.51 -25.81
CA ALA A 45 24.80 11.22 -26.26
C ALA A 45 25.09 10.28 -25.08
N LEU A 46 25.66 10.80 -23.99
CA LEU A 46 25.90 10.03 -22.77
C LEU A 46 24.59 9.56 -22.12
N ALA A 47 23.61 10.46 -21.98
CA ALA A 47 22.30 10.14 -21.43
C ALA A 47 21.61 9.03 -22.26
N ALA A 48 21.62 9.15 -23.59
CA ALA A 48 21.07 8.14 -24.48
C ALA A 48 21.77 6.77 -24.33
N ALA A 49 23.09 6.75 -24.18
CA ALA A 49 23.86 5.53 -23.96
C ALA A 49 23.54 4.86 -22.61
N LEU A 50 23.28 5.65 -21.56
CA LEU A 50 22.86 5.15 -20.24
C LEU A 50 21.42 4.63 -20.25
N SER A 51 20.50 5.36 -20.87
CA SER A 51 19.10 4.93 -21.02
C SER A 51 18.96 3.64 -21.82
N GLY A 52 19.82 3.41 -22.83
CA GLY A 52 19.86 2.15 -23.57
C GLY A 52 20.35 0.94 -22.76
N ARG A 53 20.97 1.17 -21.59
CA ARG A 53 21.46 0.15 -20.66
C ARG A 53 20.55 -0.01 -19.45
N GLN A 54 19.23 0.15 -19.59
CA GLN A 54 18.29 -0.14 -18.51
C GLN A 54 18.51 -1.57 -17.98
N ILE A 55 19.21 -1.66 -16.83
CA ILE A 55 19.29 -2.87 -16.04
C ILE A 55 18.04 -2.84 -15.17
N GLU A 56 16.99 -3.52 -15.62
CA GLU A 56 15.81 -3.71 -14.80
C GLU A 56 16.15 -4.75 -13.72
N PRO A 57 16.26 -4.35 -12.44
CA PRO A 57 16.71 -5.26 -11.40
C PRO A 57 15.66 -6.34 -11.16
N SER A 58 16.09 -7.58 -10.93
CA SER A 58 15.15 -8.65 -10.63
C SER A 58 14.30 -8.33 -9.39
N ALA A 59 13.03 -8.72 -9.40
CA ALA A 59 12.11 -8.46 -8.29
C ALA A 59 12.60 -9.06 -6.96
N ALA A 60 13.28 -10.21 -7.00
CA ALA A 60 13.90 -10.82 -5.83
C ALA A 60 14.99 -9.93 -5.21
N PHE A 61 15.77 -9.24 -6.04
CA PHE A 61 16.78 -8.29 -5.59
C PHE A 61 16.14 -7.03 -4.98
N LEU A 62 15.10 -6.48 -5.61
CA LEU A 62 14.39 -5.32 -5.08
C LEU A 62 13.67 -5.62 -3.76
N ASP A 63 13.05 -6.79 -3.63
CA ASP A 63 12.42 -7.24 -2.38
C ASP A 63 13.48 -7.37 -1.26
N HIS A 64 14.64 -7.95 -1.56
CA HIS A 64 15.75 -8.03 -0.62
C HIS A 64 16.23 -6.64 -0.17
N CYS A 65 16.45 -5.71 -1.09
CA CYS A 65 16.84 -4.33 -0.76
C CYS A 65 15.80 -3.60 0.10
N ARG A 66 14.50 -3.79 -0.18
CA ARG A 66 13.42 -3.19 0.63
C ARG A 66 13.40 -3.77 2.04
N GLN A 67 13.60 -5.07 2.19
CA GLN A 67 13.67 -5.73 3.50
C GLN A 67 14.86 -5.22 4.31
N ASP A 68 16.03 -5.05 3.68
CA ASP A 68 17.24 -4.56 4.33
C ASP A 68 17.10 -3.11 4.80
N LEU A 69 16.53 -2.25 3.94
CA LEU A 69 16.19 -0.87 4.27
C LEU A 69 15.19 -0.79 5.43
N MET A 70 14.11 -1.58 5.38
CA MET A 70 13.10 -1.60 6.44
C MET A 70 13.67 -2.14 7.75
N GLY A 71 14.57 -3.13 7.69
CA GLY A 71 15.33 -3.60 8.86
C GLY A 71 16.12 -2.47 9.51
N THR A 72 16.82 -1.68 8.69
CA THR A 72 17.62 -0.53 9.13
C THR A 72 16.77 0.57 9.76
N ILE A 73 15.65 0.95 9.12
CA ILE A 73 14.73 1.98 9.61
C ILE A 73 14.07 1.58 10.93
N LEU A 74 13.74 0.30 11.11
CA LEU A 74 13.12 -0.22 12.33
C LEU A 74 14.11 -0.46 13.47
N GLY A 75 15.38 -0.05 13.34
CA GLY A 75 16.40 -0.21 14.37
C GLY A 75 16.80 -1.68 14.61
N ARG A 76 16.40 -2.60 13.73
CA ARG A 76 16.97 -3.96 13.69
C ARG A 76 18.27 -3.89 12.92
N GLY A 77 19.32 -3.40 13.58
CA GLY A 77 20.66 -3.36 13.02
C GLY A 77 21.09 -4.76 12.56
N HIS A 78 21.09 -5.00 11.25
CA HIS A 78 21.99 -5.97 10.68
C HIS A 78 23.37 -5.34 10.72
N GLN A 79 24.25 -5.86 11.58
CA GLN A 79 25.68 -5.66 11.39
C GLN A 79 26.03 -6.24 10.02
N LEU A 80 26.13 -5.36 9.02
CA LEU A 80 26.93 -5.61 7.83
C LEU A 80 28.33 -5.96 8.31
N ALA A 81 28.63 -7.25 8.37
CA ALA A 81 29.97 -7.76 8.61
C ALA A 81 30.82 -7.50 7.36
N ILE A 82 31.17 -6.24 7.12
CA ILE A 82 32.39 -5.90 6.40
C ILE A 82 33.50 -6.14 7.41
N ALA A 83 34.13 -7.32 7.38
CA ALA A 83 35.16 -7.71 8.33
C ALA A 83 36.33 -6.70 8.31
N PRO A 84 36.58 -5.93 9.39
CA PRO A 84 37.83 -5.25 9.57
C PRO A 84 38.81 -6.23 10.24
N ALA A 85 40.05 -6.23 9.76
CA ALA A 85 41.14 -6.97 10.35
C ALA A 85 41.28 -6.68 11.86
N ARG A 86 41.45 -7.76 12.63
CA ARG A 86 41.64 -7.76 14.08
C ARG A 86 42.73 -6.79 14.52
N LEU A 87 42.44 -6.01 15.55
CA LEU A 87 43.41 -5.60 16.57
C LEU A 87 42.78 -5.89 17.94
N ASP A 88 43.45 -6.79 18.66
CA ASP A 88 43.13 -7.17 20.03
C ASP A 88 43.38 -6.00 20.98
N VAL A 89 42.39 -5.66 21.80
CA VAL A 89 42.64 -5.07 23.13
C VAL A 89 41.66 -5.69 24.12
N ALA A 90 42.27 -6.39 25.10
CA ALA A 90 41.65 -6.99 26.25
C ALA A 90 41.11 -5.94 27.23
N GLY A 91 40.08 -6.33 28.00
CA GLY A 91 39.94 -5.83 29.37
C GLY A 91 38.53 -5.58 29.89
N ALA A 92 38.29 -6.12 31.08
CA ALA A 92 37.36 -5.65 32.10
C ALA A 92 35.89 -6.07 32.02
N SER A 93 35.66 -7.29 32.54
CA SER A 93 34.54 -7.63 33.42
C SER A 93 34.35 -6.62 34.56
N HIS A 94 33.13 -6.19 34.87
CA HIS A 94 32.67 -5.91 36.25
C HIS A 94 31.13 -5.80 36.35
N LEU A 95 30.58 -6.71 37.16
CA LEU A 95 29.62 -6.53 38.26
C LEU A 95 28.21 -5.94 38.03
N ALA A 96 27.28 -6.72 38.59
CA ALA A 96 25.89 -6.43 38.89
C ALA A 96 25.69 -5.35 39.96
N THR A 97 24.60 -4.59 39.79
CA THR A 97 23.64 -4.12 40.81
C THR A 97 22.35 -3.80 40.03
N GLY A 98 21.11 -4.04 40.43
CA GLY A 98 20.52 -4.17 41.75
C GLY A 98 19.35 -3.18 41.85
N HIS A 99 18.23 -3.43 41.15
CA HIS A 99 17.02 -2.60 41.24
C HIS A 99 15.83 -3.38 41.82
N HIS A 100 15.66 -3.13 43.11
CA HIS A 100 14.53 -3.27 44.00
C HIS A 100 13.22 -2.71 43.37
N TRP A 101 12.20 -3.57 43.22
CA TRP A 101 10.83 -3.12 42.93
C TRP A 101 10.05 -3.07 44.25
N ALA A 102 9.63 -1.86 44.63
CA ALA A 102 8.80 -1.63 45.81
C ALA A 102 7.38 -2.18 45.57
N ALA A 103 7.00 -3.20 46.32
CA ALA A 103 5.65 -3.75 46.32
C ALA A 103 4.68 -2.77 47.01
N SER A 104 3.75 -2.22 46.24
CA SER A 104 2.63 -1.44 46.78
C SER A 104 1.62 -2.37 47.45
N GLN A 105 1.36 -2.14 48.74
CA GLN A 105 0.32 -2.82 49.52
C GLN A 105 -1.06 -2.29 49.11
N GLY A 106 -1.65 -2.88 48.07
CA GLY A 106 -3.07 -2.71 47.74
C GLY A 106 -3.94 -3.71 48.51
N ARG A 107 -5.02 -3.24 49.12
CA ARG A 107 -6.03 -4.07 49.82
C ARG A 107 -6.51 -5.21 48.91
N PRO A 108 -6.63 -6.45 49.40
CA PRO A 108 -7.02 -7.59 48.56
C PRO A 108 -8.43 -7.37 47.99
N GLY A 109 -8.55 -7.53 46.67
CA GLY A 109 -9.83 -7.41 45.97
C GLY A 109 -10.83 -8.47 46.43
N PRO A 110 -12.14 -8.22 46.27
CA PRO A 110 -13.23 -9.09 46.77
C PRO A 110 -13.13 -10.53 46.25
N TRP A 111 -12.46 -10.73 45.12
CA TRP A 111 -12.23 -12.05 44.53
C TRP A 111 -11.24 -12.92 45.33
N ARG A 112 -10.25 -12.31 45.99
CA ARG A 112 -9.35 -13.06 46.87
C ARG A 112 -10.04 -13.49 48.16
N LEU A 113 -10.88 -12.62 48.73
CA LEU A 113 -11.67 -12.96 49.92
C LEU A 113 -12.69 -14.08 49.64
N PHE A 114 -13.28 -14.09 48.44
CA PHE A 114 -14.14 -15.19 47.99
C PHE A 114 -13.37 -16.52 47.84
N LEU A 115 -12.17 -16.49 47.26
CA LEU A 115 -11.34 -17.69 47.09
C LEU A 115 -10.84 -18.25 48.44
N ASP A 116 -10.48 -17.38 49.38
CA ASP A 116 -10.08 -17.78 50.73
C ASP A 116 -11.27 -18.39 51.51
N ALA A 117 -12.47 -17.82 51.39
CA ALA A 117 -13.68 -18.37 52.00
C ALA A 117 -14.11 -19.72 51.39
N MET A 118 -13.91 -19.90 50.08
CA MET A 118 -14.13 -21.19 49.41
C MET A 118 -13.10 -22.23 49.87
N ALA A 119 -11.82 -21.85 50.00
CA ALA A 119 -10.78 -22.76 50.48
C ALA A 119 -11.06 -23.26 51.91
N GLU A 120 -11.58 -22.41 52.80
CA GLU A 120 -11.98 -22.81 54.15
C GLU A 120 -13.20 -23.74 54.17
N THR A 121 -14.18 -23.51 53.29
CA THR A 121 -15.41 -24.32 53.18
C THR A 121 -15.14 -25.78 52.78
N PHE A 122 -14.03 -26.05 52.08
CA PHE A 122 -13.70 -27.39 51.60
C PHE A 122 -12.65 -28.13 52.45
N SER A 123 -12.10 -27.51 53.50
CA SER A 123 -10.99 -28.04 54.33
C SER A 123 -11.28 -29.35 55.10
N GLY A 124 -12.54 -29.82 55.15
CA GLY A 124 -12.95 -30.99 55.94
C GLY A 124 -12.85 -32.38 55.28
N PHE A 125 -12.41 -32.49 54.02
CA PHE A 125 -12.44 -33.77 53.26
C PHE A 125 -11.08 -34.15 52.64
N GLU A 126 -10.02 -34.21 53.45
CA GLU A 126 -8.63 -34.39 53.00
C GLU A 126 -8.24 -35.79 52.47
N ARG A 127 -9.07 -36.85 52.66
CA ARG A 127 -8.62 -38.23 52.36
C ARG A 127 -9.07 -38.83 51.02
N LEU A 128 -9.96 -38.19 50.26
CA LEU A 128 -10.52 -38.74 49.01
C LEU A 128 -10.35 -37.84 47.77
N ARG A 129 -9.59 -36.74 47.87
CA ARG A 129 -9.47 -35.72 46.80
C ARG A 129 -8.72 -36.17 45.55
N LEU A 130 -7.66 -36.96 45.68
CA LEU A 130 -6.77 -37.23 44.54
C LEU A 130 -7.35 -38.19 43.47
N PRO A 131 -7.93 -39.35 43.81
CA PRO A 131 -8.36 -40.29 42.77
C PRO A 131 -9.68 -39.86 42.10
N LEU A 132 -10.62 -39.30 42.85
CA LEU A 132 -11.94 -38.91 42.32
C LEU A 132 -11.90 -37.63 41.49
N GLY A 133 -11.10 -36.63 41.89
CA GLY A 133 -10.94 -35.40 41.12
C GLY A 133 -10.29 -35.62 39.75
N ALA A 134 -9.26 -36.47 39.71
CA ALA A 134 -8.57 -36.82 38.46
C ALA A 134 -9.48 -37.62 37.51
N ALA A 135 -10.24 -38.60 38.03
CA ALA A 135 -11.18 -39.38 37.22
C ALA A 135 -12.32 -38.51 36.66
N ALA A 136 -12.84 -37.56 37.45
CA ALA A 136 -13.87 -36.63 36.99
C ALA A 136 -13.35 -35.70 35.88
N MET A 137 -12.12 -35.17 36.01
CA MET A 137 -11.51 -34.31 34.98
C MET A 137 -11.24 -35.05 33.66
N VAL A 138 -10.77 -36.31 33.73
CA VAL A 138 -10.55 -37.14 32.53
C VAL A 138 -11.89 -37.48 31.86
N ALA A 139 -12.92 -37.81 32.64
CA ALA A 139 -14.25 -38.10 32.10
C ALA A 139 -14.89 -36.85 31.46
N LEU A 140 -14.75 -35.67 32.07
CA LEU A 140 -15.26 -34.41 31.52
C LEU A 140 -14.51 -34.01 30.24
N GLY A 141 -13.19 -34.20 30.20
CA GLY A 141 -12.37 -33.99 29.00
C GLY A 141 -12.73 -34.94 27.85
N PHE A 142 -12.98 -36.22 28.14
CA PHE A 142 -13.36 -37.21 27.13
C PHE A 142 -14.77 -36.97 26.58
N PHE A 143 -15.73 -36.60 27.44
CA PHE A 143 -17.12 -36.34 27.00
C PHE A 143 -17.26 -35.00 26.26
N SER A 144 -16.52 -33.94 26.66
CA SER A 144 -16.50 -32.66 25.93
C SER A 144 -15.89 -32.79 24.52
N ALA A 145 -14.87 -33.62 24.34
CA ALA A 145 -14.26 -33.88 23.03
C ALA A 145 -15.19 -34.68 22.08
N ARG A 146 -16.02 -35.59 22.63
CA ARG A 146 -16.98 -36.40 21.85
C ARG A 146 -18.24 -35.64 21.43
N VAL A 147 -18.61 -34.57 22.14
CA VAL A 147 -19.80 -33.76 21.83
C VAL A 147 -19.49 -32.59 20.89
N THR A 148 -18.25 -32.08 20.88
CA THR A 148 -17.82 -30.98 19.99
C THR A 148 -17.43 -31.43 18.58
N THR A 149 -17.28 -32.73 18.32
CA THR A 149 -16.92 -33.26 16.99
C THR A 149 -18.08 -33.35 15.98
N THR A 150 -19.27 -32.85 16.32
CA THR A 150 -20.45 -32.87 15.44
C THR A 150 -21.02 -31.49 15.07
N HIS A 151 -20.35 -30.39 15.46
CA HIS A 151 -20.70 -29.06 14.98
C HIS A 151 -19.54 -28.51 14.15
N SER A 152 -19.50 -28.89 12.87
CA SER A 152 -18.86 -28.04 11.87
C SER A 152 -19.63 -26.73 11.86
N PRO A 153 -19.03 -25.57 12.20
CA PRO A 153 -19.65 -24.31 11.86
C PRO A 153 -19.64 -24.25 10.33
N THR A 154 -20.80 -24.44 9.73
CA THR A 154 -21.10 -24.08 8.34
C THR A 154 -21.09 -22.55 8.22
N THR A 155 -19.89 -22.00 8.28
CA THR A 155 -19.43 -20.83 7.55
C THR A 155 -17.94 -21.09 7.38
N ALA A 156 -17.60 -21.88 6.35
CA ALA A 156 -16.27 -21.80 5.79
C ALA A 156 -16.16 -20.40 5.18
N GLU A 157 -15.87 -19.42 6.04
CA GLU A 157 -15.18 -18.22 5.60
C GLU A 157 -13.94 -18.76 4.91
N ALA A 158 -13.91 -18.68 3.58
CA ALA A 158 -12.79 -19.16 2.81
C ALA A 158 -11.59 -18.35 3.29
N VAL A 159 -10.78 -18.94 4.17
CA VAL A 159 -9.54 -18.34 4.66
C VAL A 159 -8.61 -18.36 3.47
N PHE A 160 -8.69 -17.31 2.65
CA PHE A 160 -7.80 -17.13 1.53
C PHE A 160 -6.41 -16.83 2.08
N PRO A 161 -5.38 -17.42 1.48
CA PRO A 161 -4.01 -17.16 1.90
C PRO A 161 -3.63 -15.68 1.71
N THR A 162 -2.83 -15.15 2.63
CA THR A 162 -2.37 -13.76 2.56
C THR A 162 -1.42 -13.61 1.38
N VAL A 163 -1.81 -12.81 0.39
CA VAL A 163 -1.00 -12.55 -0.80
C VAL A 163 0.10 -11.54 -0.49
N ARG A 164 1.36 -11.89 -0.82
CA ARG A 164 2.53 -11.05 -0.57
C ARG A 164 2.98 -10.25 -1.78
N SER A 165 3.05 -10.91 -2.93
CA SER A 165 3.48 -10.29 -4.19
C SER A 165 2.86 -10.98 -5.38
N ILE A 166 2.69 -10.21 -6.45
CA ILE A 166 2.04 -10.59 -7.71
C ILE A 166 2.93 -10.12 -8.85
N GLN A 167 3.36 -11.04 -9.71
CA GLN A 167 4.17 -10.74 -10.89
C GLN A 167 3.51 -11.26 -12.16
N PRO A 168 3.10 -10.38 -13.09
CA PRO A 168 2.67 -10.80 -14.43
C PRO A 168 3.89 -11.16 -15.29
N ASP A 169 3.81 -12.27 -16.04
CA ASP A 169 4.92 -12.77 -16.86
C ASP A 169 4.86 -12.32 -18.33
N GLY A 170 3.97 -11.39 -18.67
CA GLY A 170 3.73 -10.90 -20.04
C GLY A 170 3.05 -11.90 -20.99
N SER A 171 2.98 -13.19 -20.62
CA SER A 171 2.35 -14.25 -21.41
C SER A 171 0.86 -14.46 -21.07
N GLY A 172 0.30 -13.57 -20.24
CA GLY A 172 -1.05 -13.68 -19.70
C GLY A 172 -1.14 -14.61 -18.48
N ARG A 173 0.00 -15.03 -17.91
CA ARG A 173 0.05 -15.73 -16.63
C ARG A 173 0.56 -14.81 -15.54
N VAL A 174 0.24 -15.20 -14.31
CA VAL A 174 0.65 -14.48 -13.11
C VAL A 174 1.21 -15.46 -12.11
N GLN A 175 2.27 -15.01 -11.44
CA GLN A 175 2.95 -15.69 -10.37
C GLN A 175 2.62 -14.96 -9.06
N ILE A 176 1.94 -15.65 -8.15
CA ILE A 176 1.44 -15.12 -6.88
C ILE A 176 2.18 -15.82 -5.74
N SER A 177 2.81 -15.04 -4.87
CA SER A 177 3.40 -15.53 -3.63
C SER A 177 2.39 -15.39 -2.48
N VAL A 178 2.08 -16.51 -1.82
CA VAL A 178 1.08 -16.59 -0.75
C VAL A 178 1.68 -17.14 0.55
N ASP A 179 1.29 -16.53 1.67
CA ASP A 179 1.59 -16.99 3.03
C ASP A 179 0.41 -17.80 3.57
N GLU A 180 0.59 -19.12 3.71
CA GLU A 180 -0.31 -20.01 4.46
C GLU A 180 0.41 -20.46 5.75
N THR A 181 1.02 -21.65 5.72
CA THR A 181 1.93 -22.20 6.74
C THR A 181 3.38 -22.20 6.26
N SER A 182 3.59 -22.10 4.95
CA SER A 182 4.88 -21.87 4.29
C SER A 182 4.63 -21.02 3.05
N ARG A 183 5.64 -20.24 2.63
CA ARG A 183 5.55 -19.45 1.40
C ARG A 183 5.38 -20.38 0.21
N ARG A 184 4.25 -20.26 -0.49
CA ARG A 184 3.96 -21.03 -1.70
C ARG A 184 3.84 -20.11 -2.89
N LEU A 185 4.42 -20.57 -4.01
CA LEU A 185 4.25 -19.93 -5.29
C LEU A 185 3.08 -20.55 -6.05
N VAL A 186 2.13 -19.73 -6.45
CA VAL A 186 1.00 -20.14 -7.28
C VAL A 186 1.13 -19.47 -8.64
N THR A 187 1.25 -20.26 -9.69
CA THR A 187 1.29 -19.78 -11.07
C THR A 187 0.05 -20.27 -11.80
N GLY A 188 -0.58 -19.38 -12.57
CA GLY A 188 -1.72 -19.73 -13.39
C GLY A 188 -2.06 -18.63 -14.40
N ARG A 189 -3.04 -18.90 -15.24
CA ARG A 189 -3.55 -17.92 -16.20
C ARG A 189 -4.48 -16.95 -15.49
N MET A 190 -4.56 -15.74 -16.03
CA MET A 190 -5.45 -14.72 -15.50
C MET A 190 -6.94 -15.11 -15.58
N ASP A 191 -7.30 -15.98 -16.53
CA ASP A 191 -8.66 -16.49 -16.73
C ASP A 191 -9.02 -17.63 -15.77
N ASP A 192 -8.05 -18.15 -15.01
CA ASP A 192 -8.31 -19.23 -14.06
C ASP A 192 -9.07 -18.66 -12.87
N GLU A 193 -10.23 -19.24 -12.56
CA GLU A 193 -11.10 -18.79 -11.46
C GLU A 193 -10.34 -18.68 -10.12
N LYS A 194 -9.47 -19.65 -9.84
CA LYS A 194 -8.62 -19.64 -8.65
C LYS A 194 -7.65 -18.46 -8.61
N ILE A 195 -7.02 -18.14 -9.74
CA ILE A 195 -6.09 -17.00 -9.84
C ILE A 195 -6.87 -15.70 -9.68
N GLN A 196 -8.03 -15.59 -10.32
CA GLN A 196 -8.90 -14.42 -10.18
C GLN A 196 -9.35 -14.21 -8.72
N GLN A 197 -9.76 -15.28 -8.02
CA GLN A 197 -10.12 -15.20 -6.60
C GLN A 197 -8.94 -14.74 -5.73
N LEU A 198 -7.73 -15.25 -5.98
CA LEU A 198 -6.52 -14.82 -5.27
C LEU A 198 -6.20 -13.35 -5.51
N LEU A 199 -6.34 -12.87 -6.75
CA LEU A 199 -6.14 -11.46 -7.08
C LEU A 199 -7.20 -10.57 -6.42
N LEU A 200 -8.48 -10.94 -6.49
CA LEU A 200 -9.56 -10.21 -5.83
C LEU A 200 -9.38 -10.18 -4.29
N ALA A 201 -8.90 -11.27 -3.70
CA ALA A 201 -8.53 -11.31 -2.28
C ALA A 201 -7.34 -10.38 -2.00
N ALA A 202 -6.29 -10.41 -2.83
CA ALA A 202 -5.13 -9.54 -2.70
C ALA A 202 -5.51 -8.05 -2.81
N ALA A 203 -6.45 -7.70 -3.69
CA ALA A 203 -6.96 -6.34 -3.88
C ALA A 203 -7.69 -5.78 -2.64
N ARG A 204 -8.12 -6.64 -1.72
CA ARG A 204 -8.80 -6.28 -0.47
C ARG A 204 -7.95 -6.57 0.77
N GLY A 205 -6.74 -7.10 0.59
CA GLY A 205 -5.87 -7.51 1.67
C GLY A 205 -5.15 -6.35 2.35
N ASP A 206 -4.46 -6.65 3.46
CA ASP A 206 -3.81 -5.63 4.29
C ASP A 206 -2.59 -4.98 3.63
N ASN A 207 -1.89 -5.73 2.75
CA ASN A 207 -0.66 -5.27 2.13
C ASN A 207 -0.94 -4.30 0.96
N PRO A 208 -0.59 -3.00 1.08
CA PRO A 208 -0.86 -2.02 0.02
C PRO A 208 -0.12 -2.32 -1.28
N ALA A 209 1.07 -2.94 -1.22
CA ALA A 209 1.79 -3.34 -2.43
C ALA A 209 1.04 -4.45 -3.18
N ALA A 210 0.56 -5.46 -2.47
CA ALA A 210 -0.23 -6.53 -3.08
C ALA A 210 -1.57 -6.02 -3.64
N ARG A 211 -2.21 -5.06 -2.96
CA ARG A 211 -3.42 -4.41 -3.50
C ARG A 211 -3.11 -3.68 -4.82
N LEU A 212 -2.05 -2.87 -4.83
CA LEU A 212 -1.63 -2.12 -6.01
C LEU A 212 -1.29 -3.05 -7.19
N GLU A 213 -0.47 -4.07 -6.95
CA GLU A 213 -0.09 -5.05 -7.97
C GLU A 213 -1.31 -5.81 -8.48
N SER A 214 -2.20 -6.24 -7.59
CA SER A 214 -3.42 -6.93 -7.97
C SER A 214 -4.32 -6.09 -8.87
N LEU A 215 -4.61 -4.84 -8.48
CA LEU A 215 -5.42 -3.95 -9.29
C LEU A 215 -4.75 -3.60 -10.62
N GLY A 216 -3.42 -3.43 -10.61
CA GLY A 216 -2.63 -3.20 -11.82
C GLY A 216 -2.74 -4.34 -12.84
N VAL A 217 -2.91 -5.58 -12.37
CA VAL A 217 -3.14 -6.75 -13.23
C VAL A 217 -4.62 -6.89 -13.62
N LEU A 218 -5.54 -6.56 -12.71
CA LEU A 218 -6.99 -6.67 -12.95
C LEU A 218 -7.58 -5.55 -13.80
N LYS A 219 -6.88 -4.42 -13.98
CA LYS A 219 -7.38 -3.20 -14.64
C LYS A 219 -7.94 -3.44 -16.05
N ASP A 220 -7.35 -4.37 -16.81
CA ASP A 220 -7.77 -4.66 -18.20
C ASP A 220 -9.00 -5.59 -18.26
N ARG A 221 -9.61 -5.89 -17.10
CA ARG A 221 -10.75 -6.81 -16.94
C ARG A 221 -11.92 -6.18 -16.20
N ALA A 222 -12.01 -4.85 -16.24
CA ALA A 222 -13.05 -4.09 -15.56
C ALA A 222 -14.48 -4.45 -16.02
N ASP A 223 -14.66 -5.08 -17.18
CA ASP A 223 -15.97 -5.57 -17.64
C ASP A 223 -16.58 -6.63 -16.69
N SER A 224 -15.73 -7.40 -16.01
CA SER A 224 -16.13 -8.41 -15.04
C SER A 224 -16.69 -7.74 -13.77
N SER A 225 -17.93 -8.07 -13.38
CA SER A 225 -18.58 -7.44 -12.21
C SER A 225 -17.73 -7.51 -10.94
N PRO A 226 -17.15 -8.67 -10.54
CA PRO A 226 -16.31 -8.74 -9.36
C PRO A 226 -15.06 -7.84 -9.41
N VAL A 227 -14.51 -7.63 -10.61
CA VAL A 227 -13.33 -6.77 -10.82
C VAL A 227 -13.74 -5.30 -10.76
N ARG A 228 -14.83 -4.93 -11.43
CA ARG A 228 -15.41 -3.59 -11.35
C ARG A 228 -15.71 -3.20 -9.91
N ASP A 229 -16.34 -4.08 -9.14
CA ASP A 229 -16.66 -3.84 -7.73
C ASP A 229 -15.40 -3.66 -6.88
N ALA A 230 -14.34 -4.44 -7.16
CA ALA A 230 -13.07 -4.28 -6.47
C ALA A 230 -12.39 -2.94 -6.80
N LEU A 231 -12.42 -2.51 -8.07
CA LEU A 231 -11.89 -1.22 -8.50
C LEU A 231 -12.68 -0.06 -7.89
N LEU A 232 -14.01 -0.10 -7.92
CA LEU A 232 -14.87 0.92 -7.32
C LEU A 232 -14.65 1.03 -5.81
N ASN A 233 -14.57 -0.10 -5.13
CA ASN A 233 -14.28 -0.11 -3.70
C ASN A 233 -12.89 0.47 -3.38
N ALA A 234 -11.88 0.14 -4.18
CA ALA A 234 -10.53 0.68 -4.01
C ALA A 234 -10.49 2.20 -4.23
N VAL A 235 -11.10 2.71 -5.30
CA VAL A 235 -11.20 4.16 -5.57
C VAL A 235 -11.90 4.90 -4.43
N ALA A 236 -12.96 4.32 -3.86
CA ALA A 236 -13.74 4.99 -2.81
C ALA A 236 -13.11 4.93 -1.42
N HIS A 237 -12.42 3.83 -1.07
CA HIS A 237 -12.09 3.54 0.32
C HIS A 237 -10.62 3.17 0.59
N ASP A 238 -9.76 3.02 -0.41
CA ASP A 238 -8.38 2.62 -0.13
C ASP A 238 -7.63 3.73 0.62
N PRO A 239 -6.96 3.42 1.75
CA PRO A 239 -6.19 4.42 2.48
C PRO A 239 -4.97 4.93 1.70
N ASN A 240 -4.46 4.16 0.73
CA ASN A 240 -3.29 4.52 -0.05
C ASN A 240 -3.70 5.20 -1.39
N PRO A 241 -3.32 6.47 -1.62
CA PRO A 241 -3.68 7.18 -2.85
C PRO A 241 -3.13 6.52 -4.12
N GLY A 242 -1.98 5.84 -4.06
CA GLY A 242 -1.43 5.10 -5.20
C GLY A 242 -2.33 3.94 -5.64
N VAL A 243 -2.96 3.26 -4.69
CA VAL A 243 -3.93 2.18 -4.98
C VAL A 243 -5.20 2.79 -5.58
N ARG A 244 -5.67 3.93 -5.06
CA ARG A 244 -6.82 4.66 -5.63
C ARG A 244 -6.55 5.11 -7.07
N LEU A 245 -5.37 5.66 -7.37
CA LEU A 245 -4.95 6.03 -8.72
C LEU A 245 -4.94 4.81 -9.66
N ALA A 246 -4.35 3.69 -9.23
CA ALA A 246 -4.32 2.47 -10.03
C ALA A 246 -5.74 1.92 -10.31
N ALA A 247 -6.65 2.08 -9.35
CA ALA A 247 -8.03 1.70 -9.53
C ALA A 247 -8.77 2.62 -10.52
N LEU A 248 -8.50 3.93 -10.50
CA LEU A 248 -9.01 4.88 -11.50
C LEU A 248 -8.54 4.53 -12.92
N GLU A 249 -7.29 4.10 -13.09
CA GLU A 249 -6.76 3.64 -14.38
C GLU A 249 -7.59 2.47 -14.94
N GLY A 250 -7.98 1.52 -14.11
CA GLY A 250 -8.84 0.39 -14.53
C GLY A 250 -10.28 0.77 -14.84
N LEU A 251 -10.79 1.87 -14.27
CA LEU A 251 -12.16 2.34 -14.53
C LEU A 251 -12.28 3.22 -15.78
N LYS A 252 -11.16 3.63 -16.41
CA LYS A 252 -11.15 4.45 -17.64
C LYS A 252 -12.12 3.96 -18.73
N PRO A 253 -12.13 2.66 -19.11
CA PRO A 253 -13.01 2.16 -20.16
C PRO A 253 -14.49 2.25 -19.80
N LEU A 254 -14.80 2.36 -18.50
CA LEU A 254 -16.16 2.37 -17.94
C LEU A 254 -16.58 3.76 -17.45
N SER A 255 -15.86 4.83 -17.81
CA SER A 255 -16.20 6.20 -17.39
C SER A 255 -17.59 6.66 -17.87
N GLY A 256 -18.12 6.04 -18.93
CA GLY A 256 -19.49 6.23 -19.43
C GLY A 256 -20.59 5.43 -18.71
N ASP A 257 -20.25 4.57 -17.75
CA ASP A 257 -21.23 3.82 -16.95
C ASP A 257 -21.83 4.73 -15.85
N GLN A 258 -23.16 4.69 -15.68
CA GLN A 258 -23.87 5.54 -14.73
C GLN A 258 -23.45 5.25 -13.27
N ASP A 259 -23.23 3.99 -12.90
CA ASP A 259 -22.89 3.64 -11.53
C ASP A 259 -21.43 3.98 -11.21
N VAL A 260 -20.53 3.81 -12.20
CA VAL A 260 -19.14 4.28 -12.09
C VAL A 260 -19.11 5.81 -11.92
N ARG A 261 -19.87 6.57 -12.72
CA ARG A 261 -19.94 8.04 -12.60
C ARG A 261 -20.43 8.51 -11.23
N LYS A 262 -21.42 7.83 -10.63
CA LYS A 262 -21.90 8.17 -9.28
C LYS A 262 -20.79 8.04 -8.24
N VAL A 263 -20.03 6.95 -8.27
CA VAL A 263 -18.91 6.72 -7.35
C VAL A 263 -17.79 7.74 -7.61
N LEU A 264 -17.43 7.98 -8.86
CA LEU A 264 -16.45 9.00 -9.23
C LEU A 264 -16.87 10.39 -8.74
N ALA A 265 -18.14 10.79 -8.90
CA ALA A 265 -18.63 12.06 -8.36
C ALA A 265 -18.49 12.15 -6.84
N GLN A 266 -18.77 11.06 -6.10
CA GLN A 266 -18.56 11.03 -4.64
C GLN A 266 -17.07 11.20 -4.29
N VAL A 267 -16.18 10.48 -4.98
CA VAL A 267 -14.73 10.59 -4.77
C VAL A 267 -14.22 11.98 -5.10
N LEU A 268 -14.71 12.62 -6.17
CA LEU A 268 -14.35 13.99 -6.51
C LEU A 268 -14.64 14.97 -5.37
N LEU A 269 -15.76 14.78 -4.68
CA LEU A 269 -16.22 15.69 -3.64
C LEU A 269 -15.62 15.40 -2.25
N ALA A 270 -15.05 14.21 -2.03
CA ALA A 270 -14.64 13.72 -0.72
C ALA A 270 -13.16 13.32 -0.59
N ASP A 271 -12.45 13.04 -1.70
CA ASP A 271 -11.06 12.58 -1.64
C ASP A 271 -10.12 13.72 -1.24
N ASP A 272 -9.25 13.50 -0.26
CA ASP A 272 -8.29 14.50 0.22
C ASP A 272 -7.13 14.76 -0.73
N ASN A 273 -6.83 13.85 -1.66
CA ASN A 273 -5.69 13.93 -2.56
C ASN A 273 -6.06 14.69 -3.85
N PRO A 274 -5.44 15.86 -4.12
CA PRO A 274 -5.76 16.65 -5.31
C PRO A 274 -5.47 15.94 -6.63
N ALA A 275 -4.48 15.04 -6.68
CA ALA A 275 -4.18 14.27 -7.89
C ALA A 275 -5.30 13.29 -8.24
N ILE A 276 -5.92 12.67 -7.23
CA ILE A 276 -7.12 11.84 -7.41
C ILE A 276 -8.25 12.70 -7.96
N ARG A 277 -8.58 13.82 -7.29
CA ARG A 277 -9.65 14.73 -7.73
C ARG A 277 -9.42 15.22 -9.16
N MET A 278 -8.21 15.63 -9.52
CA MET A 278 -7.81 16.02 -10.87
C MET A 278 -8.09 14.94 -11.91
N GLN A 279 -7.76 13.68 -11.59
CA GLN A 279 -7.97 12.55 -12.50
C GLN A 279 -9.46 12.20 -12.63
N VAL A 280 -10.21 12.30 -11.54
CA VAL A 280 -11.65 12.09 -11.55
C VAL A 280 -12.37 13.14 -12.41
N VAL A 281 -11.94 14.41 -12.37
CA VAL A 281 -12.44 15.45 -13.28
C VAL A 281 -12.22 15.06 -14.75
N ASP A 282 -11.04 14.54 -15.12
CA ASP A 282 -10.80 14.07 -16.50
C ASP A 282 -11.76 12.95 -16.89
N LEU A 283 -11.95 11.98 -16.00
CA LEU A 283 -12.79 10.82 -16.29
C LEU A 283 -14.25 11.21 -16.43
N LEU A 284 -14.76 12.04 -15.53
CA LEU A 284 -16.13 12.52 -15.59
C LEU A 284 -16.38 13.38 -16.84
N THR A 285 -15.42 14.21 -17.23
CA THR A 285 -15.58 15.13 -18.38
C THR A 285 -15.36 14.46 -19.75
N THR A 286 -14.83 13.23 -19.77
CA THR A 286 -14.66 12.44 -20.99
C THR A 286 -16.01 12.20 -21.70
N HIS A 287 -17.06 11.94 -20.93
CA HIS A 287 -18.43 11.81 -21.42
C HIS A 287 -19.27 12.98 -20.92
N ARG A 288 -19.60 13.91 -21.81
CA ARG A 288 -20.40 15.09 -21.49
C ARG A 288 -21.79 14.65 -21.00
N ASP A 289 -22.06 14.85 -19.72
CA ASP A 289 -23.32 14.58 -19.05
C ASP A 289 -23.69 15.83 -18.24
N ASP A 290 -24.92 16.33 -18.43
CA ASP A 290 -25.41 17.52 -17.73
C ASP A 290 -25.43 17.32 -16.20
N ALA A 291 -25.53 16.07 -15.73
CA ALA A 291 -25.47 15.75 -14.30
C ALA A 291 -24.13 16.10 -13.65
N ILE A 292 -23.04 16.15 -14.44
CA ILE A 292 -21.69 16.46 -13.95
C ILE A 292 -21.52 17.96 -13.70
N VAL A 293 -22.28 18.81 -14.40
CA VAL A 293 -22.24 20.27 -14.22
C VAL A 293 -22.54 20.64 -12.77
N GLY A 294 -23.60 20.08 -12.19
CA GLY A 294 -23.95 20.34 -10.79
C GLY A 294 -22.87 19.88 -9.81
N VAL A 295 -22.23 18.74 -10.08
CA VAL A 295 -21.13 18.21 -9.25
C VAL A 295 -19.91 19.14 -9.31
N LEU A 296 -19.53 19.62 -10.49
CA LEU A 296 -18.41 20.54 -10.65
C LEU A 296 -18.70 21.91 -10.02
N GLN A 297 -19.93 22.40 -10.11
CA GLN A 297 -20.33 23.65 -9.44
C GLN A 297 -20.27 23.51 -7.91
N ASP A 298 -20.72 22.38 -7.34
CA ASP A 298 -20.57 22.09 -5.91
C ASP A 298 -19.09 22.00 -5.50
N LEU A 299 -18.26 21.33 -6.31
CA LEU A 299 -16.81 21.27 -6.10
C LEU A 299 -16.19 22.67 -6.03
N MET A 300 -16.55 23.58 -6.94
CA MET A 300 -16.02 24.96 -6.98
C MET A 300 -16.25 25.75 -5.69
N GLN A 301 -17.27 25.43 -4.90
CA GLN A 301 -17.56 26.12 -3.62
C GLN A 301 -16.61 25.71 -2.48
N LYS A 302 -16.06 24.49 -2.53
CA LYS A 302 -15.24 23.90 -1.45
C LYS A 302 -13.80 23.59 -1.84
N GLU A 303 -13.49 23.58 -3.12
CA GLU A 303 -12.17 23.23 -3.64
C GLU A 303 -11.14 24.32 -3.33
N ASN A 304 -10.07 23.93 -2.63
CA ASN A 304 -8.98 24.80 -2.21
C ASN A 304 -7.73 24.63 -3.09
N ASN A 305 -7.63 23.55 -3.86
CA ASN A 305 -6.53 23.31 -4.77
C ASN A 305 -6.71 24.08 -6.07
N ASN A 306 -5.79 25.00 -6.36
CA ASN A 306 -5.84 25.85 -7.55
C ASN A 306 -5.88 25.08 -8.88
N TYR A 307 -5.19 23.94 -8.97
CA TYR A 307 -5.17 23.14 -10.21
C TYR A 307 -6.52 22.44 -10.44
N VAL A 308 -7.08 21.81 -9.41
CA VAL A 308 -8.42 21.17 -9.50
C VAL A 308 -9.48 22.23 -9.85
N ARG A 309 -9.41 23.40 -9.22
CA ARG A 309 -10.33 24.52 -9.45
C ARG A 309 -10.23 25.06 -10.88
N MET A 310 -9.02 25.32 -11.37
CA MET A 310 -8.77 25.76 -12.75
C MET A 310 -9.33 24.75 -13.75
N LYS A 311 -9.07 23.46 -13.53
CA LYS A 311 -9.51 22.38 -14.41
C LYS A 311 -11.02 22.22 -14.43
N SER A 312 -11.66 22.32 -13.27
CA SER A 312 -13.12 22.27 -13.14
C SER A 312 -13.78 23.47 -13.82
N GLU A 313 -13.19 24.66 -13.70
CA GLU A 313 -13.65 25.84 -14.42
C GLU A 313 -13.53 25.68 -15.94
N GLN A 314 -12.41 25.13 -16.44
CA GLN A 314 -12.24 24.82 -17.87
C GLN A 314 -13.30 23.83 -18.36
N ALA A 315 -13.58 22.78 -17.58
CA ALA A 315 -14.61 21.81 -17.88
C ALA A 315 -16.02 22.44 -17.95
N LEU A 316 -16.38 23.27 -16.96
CA LEU A 316 -17.65 24.00 -16.95
C LEU A 316 -17.80 24.92 -18.16
N LYS A 317 -16.74 25.67 -18.52
CA LYS A 317 -16.73 26.52 -19.73
C LYS A 317 -16.90 25.70 -21.00
N ALA A 318 -16.23 24.55 -21.12
CA ALA A 318 -16.36 23.66 -22.27
C ALA A 318 -17.77 23.07 -22.43
N MET A 319 -18.53 23.02 -21.34
CA MET A 319 -19.94 22.61 -21.28
C MET A 319 -20.93 23.79 -21.36
N ASN A 320 -20.46 25.03 -21.60
CA ASN A 320 -21.28 26.25 -21.56
C ASN A 320 -22.05 26.47 -20.25
N ALA A 321 -21.50 26.00 -19.12
CA ALA A 321 -22.08 26.14 -17.79
C ALA A 321 -21.42 27.27 -17.01
N SER A 322 -22.19 27.90 -16.10
CA SER A 322 -21.66 28.90 -15.17
C SER A 322 -20.77 28.25 -14.10
N VAL A 323 -19.79 29.01 -13.62
CA VAL A 323 -18.87 28.57 -12.56
C VAL A 323 -19.56 28.56 -11.18
N GLY A 324 -20.63 29.35 -11.01
CA GLY A 324 -21.41 29.43 -9.78
C GLY A 324 -22.81 28.84 -9.92
N THR A 325 -23.33 28.33 -8.80
CA THR A 325 -24.77 28.14 -8.56
C THR A 325 -25.38 29.49 -8.22
N PHE A 326 -26.40 29.94 -8.96
CA PHE A 326 -27.18 31.14 -8.61
C PHE A 326 -28.17 30.84 -7.48
#